data_AF-A0A0B1TQ95-F1
#
_entry.id   AF-A0A0B1TQ95-F1
#
_cell.length_a   1.000
_cell.length_b   1.000
_cell.length_c   1.000
_cell.angle_alpha   90.00
_cell.angle_beta   90.00
_cell.angle_gamma   90.00
#
_symmetry.space_group_name_H-M   'P 1'
#
loop_
_entity.id
_entity.type
_entity.pdbx_description
1 polymer ?
#
loop_
_entity_poly.entity_id
_entity_poly.type
_entity_poly.pdbx_seq_one_letter_code
_entity_poly.pdbx_strand_id
1 'polypeptide(L)'
;MHLPETVPEIMRILRRFETTNNSVGAASTHMWLLPYLPYVGEKEHGSIDFKYRYLPEFFKLQEYRRWSHFVNLGDHADCLAERPSCLQKFVFSTGFHNAVTWTERLNLLEQWRNIASEYRHLNLTVYEDFSMYSDQLLSIVPVTQQTVFFALVCMLIVLTLFTPSPVTIVTSSCSVLSINLGVFGCLVYLDIDLDPISMTTLLMAIGFSVDFVAHITWHYYKGDFPVVVLVIFLGMCHGLIVLPVVFAALPFKKATINNSKEKPHVLSIVDVKHNGLRQAGQA
;
A
#
# COMPACT_ATOMS: atom_id res chain seq x y z
N MET A 1 14.10 27.95 14.29
CA MET A 1 13.27 28.38 13.14
C MET A 1 13.11 29.90 13.15
N HIS A 2 14.20 30.64 12.93
CA HIS A 2 14.20 32.12 13.02
C HIS A 2 14.51 32.81 11.67
N LEU A 3 14.45 32.08 10.54
CA LEU A 3 14.77 32.69 9.25
C LEU A 3 13.50 33.21 8.55
N PRO A 4 13.48 34.50 8.14
CA PRO A 4 12.39 35.09 7.35
C PRO A 4 12.16 34.41 5.98
N GLU A 5 13.03 33.46 5.59
CA GLU A 5 12.91 32.72 4.33
C GLU A 5 12.18 31.37 4.43
N THR A 6 11.83 30.90 5.64
CA THR A 6 11.24 29.56 5.81
C THR A 6 9.84 29.44 5.21
N VAL A 7 9.00 30.49 5.29
CA VAL A 7 7.67 30.46 4.67
C VAL A 7 7.74 30.43 3.15
N PRO A 8 8.52 31.32 2.47
CA PRO A 8 8.76 31.20 1.04
C PRO A 8 9.31 29.84 0.62
N GLU A 9 10.19 29.23 1.43
CA GLU A 9 10.73 27.89 1.18
C GLU A 9 9.63 26.82 1.23
N ILE A 10 8.80 26.79 2.29
CA ILE A 10 7.68 25.84 2.40
C ILE A 10 6.70 26.02 1.24
N MET A 11 6.40 27.25 0.84
CA MET A 11 5.52 27.53 -0.30
C MET A 11 6.14 27.04 -1.63
N ARG A 12 7.47 27.10 -1.77
CA ARG A 12 8.18 26.55 -2.93
C ARG A 12 8.09 25.02 -2.96
N ILE A 13 8.24 24.37 -1.80
CA ILE A 13 8.08 22.91 -1.65
C ILE A 13 6.66 22.51 -2.01
N LEU A 14 5.65 23.21 -1.49
CA LEU A 14 4.25 22.97 -1.81
C LEU A 14 4.01 23.04 -3.32
N ARG A 15 4.48 24.12 -3.95
CA ARG A 15 4.37 24.32 -5.39
C ARG A 15 5.08 23.23 -6.20
N ARG A 16 6.16 22.65 -5.68
CA ARG A 16 6.86 21.52 -6.31
C ARG A 16 5.96 20.29 -6.36
N PHE A 17 5.26 19.95 -5.27
CA PHE A 17 4.30 18.85 -5.28
C PHE A 17 3.10 19.13 -6.21
N GLU A 18 2.60 20.36 -6.21
CA GLU A 18 1.48 20.80 -7.07
C GLU A 18 1.79 20.88 -8.57
N THR A 19 3.08 20.88 -8.95
CA THR A 19 3.52 20.95 -10.35
C THR A 19 4.15 19.65 -10.83
N THR A 20 4.23 18.64 -9.95
CA THR A 20 4.72 17.31 -10.31
C THR A 20 3.72 16.63 -11.26
N ASN A 21 4.23 15.76 -12.13
CA ASN A 21 3.39 14.96 -13.00
C ASN A 21 2.32 14.22 -12.20
N ASN A 22 1.12 14.13 -12.76
CA ASN A 22 -0.04 13.48 -12.16
C ASN A 22 -0.56 14.17 -10.88
N SER A 23 -0.05 15.34 -10.49
CA SER A 23 -0.67 16.14 -9.42
C SER A 23 -1.93 16.85 -9.94
N VAL A 24 -2.93 17.02 -9.08
CA VAL A 24 -4.15 17.78 -9.41
C VAL A 24 -3.89 19.30 -9.37
N GLY A 25 -2.81 19.70 -8.67
CA GLY A 25 -2.39 21.08 -8.50
C GLY A 25 -3.03 21.78 -7.30
N ALA A 26 -2.85 23.10 -7.22
CA ALA A 26 -3.22 23.92 -6.06
C ALA A 26 -4.70 23.85 -5.66
N ALA A 27 -5.60 23.49 -6.60
CA ALA A 27 -7.02 23.31 -6.32
C ALA A 27 -7.31 22.15 -5.34
N SER A 28 -6.42 21.16 -5.28
CA SER A 28 -6.53 20.00 -4.37
C SER A 28 -5.75 20.17 -3.07
N THR A 29 -5.01 21.27 -2.93
CA THR A 29 -4.11 21.48 -1.81
C THR A 29 -4.85 22.01 -0.59
N HIS A 30 -4.69 21.33 0.53
CA HIS A 30 -5.20 21.76 1.83
C HIS A 30 -4.04 22.03 2.77
N MET A 31 -3.83 23.31 3.06
CA MET A 31 -2.77 23.78 3.95
C MET A 31 -3.28 24.91 4.84
N TRP A 32 -3.04 24.79 6.16
CA TRP A 32 -3.44 25.79 7.15
C TRP A 32 -2.76 27.15 6.98
N LEU A 33 -1.57 27.17 6.36
CA LEU A 33 -0.80 28.40 6.14
C LEU A 33 -1.48 29.35 5.13
N LEU A 34 -2.21 28.81 4.16
CA LEU A 34 -2.91 29.60 3.13
C LEU A 34 -3.96 30.57 3.73
N PRO A 35 -4.89 30.13 4.61
CA PRO A 35 -5.78 31.05 5.31
C PRO A 35 -5.10 31.81 6.47
N TYR A 36 -3.97 31.34 6.98
CA TYR A 36 -3.27 31.99 8.10
C TYR A 36 -2.57 33.30 7.70
N LEU A 37 -1.88 33.32 6.56
CA LEU A 37 -1.12 34.51 6.13
C LEU A 37 -2.01 35.76 5.93
N PRO A 38 -3.20 35.67 5.29
CA PRO A 38 -4.13 36.80 5.22
C PRO A 38 -4.65 37.24 6.59
N TYR A 39 -4.89 36.31 7.52
CA TYR A 39 -5.32 36.63 8.88
C TYR A 39 -4.27 37.42 9.65
N VAL A 40 -2.98 37.09 9.49
CA VAL A 40 -1.89 37.90 10.05
C VAL A 40 -1.84 39.28 9.40
N GLY A 41 -2.04 39.35 8.08
CA GLY A 41 -2.14 40.60 7.33
C GLY A 41 -3.21 41.55 7.87
N GLU A 42 -4.36 41.02 8.27
CA GLU A 42 -5.43 41.84 8.87
C GLU A 42 -5.05 42.37 10.27
N LYS A 43 -4.33 41.59 11.06
CA LYS A 43 -3.87 41.98 12.42
C LYS A 43 -2.70 42.96 12.38
N GLU A 44 -1.79 42.82 11.43
CA GLU A 44 -0.56 43.60 11.29
C GLU A 44 -0.67 44.71 10.23
N HIS A 45 -1.88 45.23 9.99
CA HIS A 45 -2.13 46.39 9.12
C HIS A 45 -1.55 46.23 7.70
N GLY A 46 -1.60 45.02 7.14
CA GLY A 46 -1.16 44.68 5.78
C GLY A 46 0.19 43.97 5.68
N SER A 47 0.92 43.75 6.78
CA SER A 47 2.14 42.94 6.75
C SER A 47 1.82 41.44 6.64
N ILE A 48 2.39 40.77 5.64
CA ILE A 48 2.21 39.32 5.38
C ILE A 48 3.32 38.49 6.08
N ASP A 49 4.07 39.11 7.00
CA ASP A 49 5.13 38.42 7.72
C ASP A 49 4.55 37.38 8.66
N PHE A 50 5.09 36.17 8.61
CA PHE A 50 4.64 35.08 9.46
C PHE A 50 4.98 35.34 10.93
N LYS A 51 3.97 35.33 11.79
CA LYS A 51 4.12 35.51 13.24
C LYS A 51 3.65 34.27 13.99
N TYR A 52 4.37 33.84 15.03
CA TYR A 52 3.94 32.70 15.86
C TYR A 52 2.86 33.09 16.89
N ARG A 53 2.81 34.36 17.29
CA ARG A 53 1.94 34.88 18.37
C ARG A 53 0.45 34.66 18.12
N TYR A 54 0.03 34.72 16.86
CA TYR A 54 -1.38 34.62 16.48
C TYR A 54 -1.87 33.18 16.25
N LEU A 55 -0.97 32.18 16.23
CA LEU A 55 -1.35 30.77 16.01
C LEU A 55 -2.38 30.26 17.03
N PRO A 56 -2.23 30.48 18.35
CA PRO A 56 -3.20 29.98 19.32
C PRO A 56 -4.58 30.67 19.22
N GLU A 57 -4.62 31.94 18.81
CA GLU A 57 -5.88 32.66 18.57
C GLU A 57 -6.56 32.15 17.30
N PHE A 58 -5.79 32.03 16.21
CA PHE A 58 -6.26 31.56 14.92
C PHE A 58 -6.96 30.19 15.02
N PHE A 59 -6.34 29.21 15.70
CA PHE A 59 -6.94 27.87 15.83
C PHE A 59 -8.13 27.80 16.80
N LYS A 60 -8.39 28.84 17.61
CA LYS A 60 -9.58 28.90 18.47
C LYS A 60 -10.82 29.43 17.73
N LEU A 61 -10.63 30.22 16.69
CA LEU A 61 -11.71 30.75 15.84
C LEU A 61 -12.53 29.59 15.25
N GLN A 62 -13.85 29.76 15.18
CA GLN A 62 -14.77 28.70 14.80
C GLN A 62 -14.51 28.22 13.36
N GLU A 63 -14.12 29.13 12.48
CA GLU A 63 -13.85 28.94 11.06
C GLU A 63 -12.59 28.12 10.82
N TYR A 64 -11.57 28.30 11.66
CA TYR A 64 -10.23 27.71 11.48
C TYR A 64 -9.92 26.57 12.46
N ARG A 65 -10.83 26.29 13.39
CA ARG A 65 -10.67 25.21 14.39
C ARG A 65 -10.28 23.87 13.78
N ARG A 66 -10.78 23.54 12.58
CA ARG A 66 -10.44 22.30 11.86
C ARG A 66 -8.93 22.15 11.61
N TRP A 67 -8.21 23.25 11.39
CA TRP A 67 -6.77 23.23 11.13
C TRP A 67 -5.94 22.86 12.36
N SER A 68 -6.48 23.01 13.58
CA SER A 68 -5.81 22.61 14.81
C SER A 68 -5.43 21.12 14.83
N HIS A 69 -6.20 20.27 14.14
CA HIS A 69 -5.92 18.84 14.03
C HIS A 69 -4.73 18.51 13.11
N PHE A 70 -4.31 19.45 12.26
CA PHE A 70 -3.21 19.27 11.30
C PHE A 70 -1.91 19.90 11.77
N VAL A 71 -1.89 20.54 12.94
CA VAL A 71 -0.76 21.29 13.48
C VAL A 71 -0.52 20.90 14.92
N ASN A 72 0.73 20.56 15.25
CA ASN A 72 1.17 20.35 16.61
C ASN A 72 1.89 21.60 17.12
N LEU A 73 1.26 22.29 18.07
CA LEU A 73 1.82 23.46 18.74
C LEU A 73 2.51 23.08 20.05
N GLY A 74 3.61 23.75 20.35
CA GLY A 74 4.29 23.70 21.65
C GLY A 74 3.63 24.60 22.69
N ASP A 75 4.44 25.09 23.64
CA ASP A 75 3.95 25.92 24.73
C ASP A 75 3.42 27.27 24.26
N HIS A 76 2.28 27.69 24.83
CA HIS A 76 1.64 28.96 24.46
C HIS A 76 2.53 30.18 24.76
N ALA A 77 3.34 30.12 25.82
CA ALA A 77 4.27 31.18 26.16
C ALA A 77 5.32 31.40 25.06
N ASP A 78 5.77 30.32 24.41
CA ASP A 78 6.74 30.38 23.31
C ASP A 78 6.11 30.97 22.04
N CYS A 79 4.84 30.70 21.79
CA CYS A 79 4.09 31.35 20.70
C CYS A 79 4.02 32.86 20.90
N LEU A 80 3.64 33.31 22.11
CA LEU A 80 3.54 34.73 22.43
C LEU A 80 4.90 35.46 22.37
N ALA A 81 5.98 34.75 22.69
CA ALA A 81 7.35 35.25 22.63
C ALA A 81 7.99 35.14 21.21
N GLU A 82 7.20 34.80 20.19
CA GLU A 82 7.64 34.58 18.80
C GLU A 82 8.79 33.57 18.65
N ARG A 83 8.82 32.55 19.51
CA ARG A 83 9.86 31.53 19.47
C ARG A 83 9.51 30.40 18.49
N PRO A 84 10.53 29.85 17.81
CA PRO A 84 10.35 28.75 16.87
C PRO A 84 9.83 27.45 17.49
N SER A 85 9.99 27.26 18.81
CA SER A 85 9.48 26.09 19.53
C SER A 85 7.94 26.02 19.56
N CYS A 86 7.25 27.12 19.25
CA CYS A 86 5.80 27.17 19.15
C CYS A 86 5.23 26.23 18.09
N LEU A 87 5.87 26.09 16.93
CA LEU A 87 5.39 25.23 15.84
C LEU A 87 6.33 24.03 15.69
N GLN A 88 5.88 22.85 16.15
CA GLN A 88 6.73 21.66 16.13
C GLN A 88 6.61 20.87 14.83
N LYS A 89 5.36 20.54 14.45
CA LYS A 89 5.06 19.69 13.29
C LYS A 89 3.72 20.11 12.69
N PHE A 90 3.57 19.92 11.39
CA PHE A 90 2.28 20.10 10.72
C PHE A 90 2.18 19.17 9.52
N VAL A 91 0.96 18.98 9.05
CA VAL A 91 0.64 18.19 7.86
C VAL A 91 -0.09 19.09 6.86
N PHE A 92 0.19 18.89 5.57
CA PHE A 92 -0.60 19.40 4.47
C PHE A 92 -0.92 18.24 3.53
N SER A 93 -2.01 18.34 2.79
CA SER A 93 -2.37 17.35 1.78
C SER A 93 -2.51 18.02 0.41
N THR A 94 -2.16 17.28 -0.64
CA THR A 94 -2.37 17.67 -2.03
C THR A 94 -2.70 16.42 -2.83
N GLY A 95 -3.53 16.56 -3.86
CA GLY A 95 -4.09 15.43 -4.61
C GLY A 95 -3.27 15.07 -5.83
N PHE A 96 -3.36 13.80 -6.23
CA PHE A 96 -2.89 13.30 -7.52
C PHE A 96 -4.04 12.62 -8.28
N HIS A 97 -3.89 12.47 -9.59
CA HIS A 97 -4.87 11.84 -10.49
C HIS A 97 -4.22 10.78 -11.37
N ASN A 98 -5.04 9.96 -12.02
CA ASN A 98 -4.59 8.91 -12.97
C ASN A 98 -3.59 7.90 -12.38
N ALA A 99 -3.79 7.47 -11.13
CA ALA A 99 -3.02 6.38 -10.51
C ALA A 99 -3.99 5.32 -9.96
N VAL A 100 -4.50 4.48 -10.87
CA VAL A 100 -5.51 3.45 -10.53
C VAL A 100 -4.83 2.14 -10.19
N THR A 101 -3.78 1.77 -10.92
CA THR A 101 -3.03 0.53 -10.65
C THR A 101 -2.05 0.72 -9.50
N TRP A 102 -1.78 -0.35 -8.75
CA TRP A 102 -0.83 -0.30 -7.63
C TRP A 102 0.60 0.04 -8.05
N THR A 103 0.99 -0.36 -9.27
CA THR A 103 2.28 -0.02 -9.87
C THR A 103 2.39 1.46 -10.20
N GLU A 104 1.35 2.08 -10.76
CA GLU A 104 1.32 3.53 -10.98
C GLU A 104 1.38 4.30 -9.67
N ARG A 105 0.62 3.86 -8.65
CA ARG A 105 0.65 4.46 -7.31
C ARG A 105 2.03 4.34 -6.66
N LEU A 106 2.69 3.18 -6.78
CA LEU A 106 4.06 2.99 -6.30
C LEU A 106 5.02 3.98 -6.96
N ASN A 107 5.00 4.08 -8.30
CA ASN A 107 5.85 5.00 -9.03
C ASN A 107 5.62 6.47 -8.63
N LEU A 108 4.37 6.84 -8.37
CA LEU A 108 4.02 8.20 -7.90
C LEU A 108 4.54 8.44 -6.48
N LEU A 109 4.34 7.49 -5.57
CA LEU A 109 4.84 7.56 -4.20
C LEU A 109 6.37 7.65 -4.15
N GLU A 110 7.08 6.88 -4.98
CA GLU A 110 8.54 6.99 -5.11
C GLU A 110 8.98 8.36 -5.63
N GLN A 111 8.30 8.91 -6.64
CA GLN A 111 8.58 10.27 -7.12
C GLN A 111 8.41 11.32 -6.02
N TRP A 112 7.32 11.25 -5.26
CA TRP A 112 7.06 12.18 -4.17
C TRP A 112 8.05 12.02 -3.01
N ARG A 113 8.43 10.79 -2.68
CA ARG A 113 9.48 10.50 -1.68
C ARG A 113 10.85 11.00 -2.13
N ASN A 114 11.16 10.90 -3.42
CA ASN A 114 12.39 11.46 -3.98
C ASN A 114 12.43 12.98 -3.84
N ILE A 115 11.34 13.67 -4.19
CA ILE A 115 11.19 15.12 -3.97
C ILE A 115 11.35 15.45 -2.48
N ALA A 116 10.68 14.71 -1.59
CA ALA A 116 10.81 14.92 -0.14
C ALA A 116 12.24 14.70 0.36
N SER A 117 12.97 13.75 -0.23
CA SER A 117 14.35 13.43 0.12
C SER A 117 15.36 14.53 -0.26
N GLU A 118 15.00 15.47 -1.14
CA GLU A 118 15.80 16.65 -1.46
C GLU A 118 15.81 17.66 -0.29
N TYR A 119 14.75 17.67 0.53
CA TYR A 119 14.55 18.61 1.64
C TYR A 119 14.80 17.95 3.02
N ARG A 120 15.91 17.22 3.16
CA ARG A 120 16.21 16.45 4.40
C ARG A 120 16.31 17.31 5.66
N HIS A 121 16.69 18.59 5.54
CA HIS A 121 16.80 19.51 6.67
C HIS A 121 15.45 19.80 7.36
N LEU A 122 14.34 19.55 6.67
CA LEU A 122 12.98 19.73 7.21
C LEU A 122 12.34 18.43 7.72
N ASN A 123 13.02 17.28 7.61
CA ASN A 123 12.46 15.95 7.93
C ASN A 123 11.09 15.72 7.27
N LEU A 124 10.96 16.08 6.00
CA LEU A 124 9.73 15.93 5.24
C LEU A 124 9.47 14.45 4.89
N THR A 125 8.27 13.98 5.23
CA THR A 125 7.82 12.61 4.94
C THR A 125 6.52 12.62 4.17
N VAL A 126 6.39 11.72 3.19
CA VAL A 126 5.17 11.54 2.39
C VAL A 126 4.34 10.42 3.00
N TYR A 127 3.05 10.68 3.19
CA TYR A 127 2.07 9.71 3.71
C TYR A 127 0.88 9.60 2.74
N GLU A 128 0.44 8.37 2.50
CA GLU A 128 -0.76 8.03 1.74
C GLU A 128 -1.41 6.80 2.41
N ASP A 129 -2.73 6.77 2.47
CA ASP A 129 -3.48 5.81 3.31
C ASP A 129 -3.28 4.34 2.91
N PHE A 130 -3.02 4.07 1.64
CA PHE A 130 -2.81 2.72 1.09
C PHE A 130 -1.35 2.44 0.72
N SER A 131 -0.41 3.28 1.17
CA SER A 131 1.02 3.15 0.87
C SER A 131 1.61 1.80 1.25
N MET A 132 1.08 1.14 2.29
CA MET A 132 1.46 -0.22 2.69
C MET A 132 1.37 -1.24 1.54
N TYR A 133 0.31 -1.18 0.73
CA TYR A 133 0.11 -2.12 -0.38
C TYR A 133 1.09 -1.88 -1.52
N SER A 134 1.29 -0.60 -1.87
CA SER A 134 2.28 -0.22 -2.88
C SER A 134 3.71 -0.55 -2.43
N ASP A 135 4.04 -0.31 -1.16
CA ASP A 135 5.37 -0.61 -0.60
C ASP A 135 5.66 -2.12 -0.58
N GLN A 136 4.62 -2.95 -0.42
CA GLN A 136 4.78 -4.39 -0.46
C GLN A 136 5.25 -4.88 -1.84
N LEU A 137 4.82 -4.25 -2.94
CA LEU A 137 5.22 -4.62 -4.31
C LEU A 137 6.74 -4.59 -4.51
N LEU A 138 7.45 -3.65 -3.86
CA LEU A 138 8.91 -3.57 -3.93
C LEU A 138 9.60 -4.82 -3.35
N SER A 139 8.97 -5.47 -2.38
CA SER A 139 9.52 -6.63 -1.68
C SER A 139 9.06 -7.97 -2.26
N ILE A 140 7.90 -8.04 -2.92
CA ILE A 140 7.29 -9.31 -3.37
C ILE A 140 8.23 -10.09 -4.29
N VAL A 141 8.74 -9.46 -5.34
CA VAL A 141 9.59 -10.13 -6.34
C VAL A 141 10.89 -10.65 -5.72
N PRO A 142 11.74 -9.82 -5.06
CA PRO A 142 13.01 -10.30 -4.51
C PRO A 142 12.82 -11.34 -3.40
N VAL A 143 11.82 -11.16 -2.53
CA VAL A 143 11.55 -12.11 -1.44
C VAL A 143 11.04 -13.44 -2.01
N THR A 144 10.16 -13.42 -3.02
CA THR A 144 9.69 -14.65 -3.66
C THR A 144 10.85 -15.41 -4.29
N GLN A 145 11.71 -14.74 -5.06
CA GLN A 145 12.86 -15.38 -5.70
C GLN A 145 13.78 -16.07 -4.68
N GLN A 146 14.11 -15.35 -3.59
CA GLN A 146 14.97 -15.88 -2.54
C GLN A 146 14.32 -17.05 -1.81
N THR A 147 13.08 -16.90 -1.36
CA THR A 147 12.38 -17.92 -0.57
C THR A 147 12.13 -19.19 -1.37
N VAL A 148 11.68 -19.08 -2.63
CA VAL A 148 11.52 -20.20 -3.55
C VAL A 148 12.85 -20.93 -3.76
N PHE A 149 13.92 -20.19 -4.03
CA PHE A 149 15.24 -20.78 -4.27
C PHE A 149 15.74 -21.55 -3.05
N PHE A 150 15.73 -20.92 -1.87
CA PHE A 150 16.17 -21.57 -0.64
C PHE A 150 15.26 -22.74 -0.23
N ALA A 151 13.96 -22.64 -0.44
CA ALA A 151 13.03 -23.74 -0.19
C ALA A 151 13.32 -24.95 -1.08
N LEU A 152 13.53 -24.75 -2.39
CA LEU A 152 13.90 -25.82 -3.31
C LEU A 152 15.22 -26.47 -2.92
N VAL A 153 16.26 -25.69 -2.63
CA VAL A 153 17.56 -26.21 -2.21
C VAL A 153 17.44 -27.02 -0.91
N CYS A 154 16.74 -26.48 0.09
CA CYS A 154 16.51 -27.17 1.37
C CYS A 154 15.78 -28.50 1.17
N MET A 155 14.71 -28.52 0.38
CA MET A 155 13.94 -29.74 0.13
C MET A 155 14.73 -30.78 -0.66
N LEU A 156 15.58 -30.38 -1.61
CA LEU A 156 16.47 -31.30 -2.32
C LEU A 156 17.53 -31.90 -1.36
N ILE A 157 18.07 -31.10 -0.42
CA ILE A 157 18.98 -31.61 0.60
C ILE A 157 18.27 -32.65 1.47
N VAL A 158 17.07 -32.36 1.97
CA VAL A 158 16.28 -33.32 2.75
C VAL A 158 16.02 -34.60 1.93
N LEU A 159 15.57 -34.47 0.68
CA LEU A 159 15.32 -35.62 -0.20
C LEU A 159 16.57 -36.49 -0.39
N THR A 160 17.74 -35.88 -0.56
CA THR A 160 19.02 -36.62 -0.73
C THR A 160 19.45 -37.34 0.54
N LEU A 161 19.23 -36.75 1.72
CA LEU A 161 19.59 -37.36 3.02
C LEU A 161 18.72 -38.58 3.35
N PHE A 162 17.42 -38.53 3.03
CA PHE A 162 16.48 -39.60 3.38
C PHE A 162 16.36 -40.71 2.32
N THR A 163 16.98 -40.56 1.15
CA THR A 163 16.88 -41.54 0.06
C THR A 163 18.13 -42.43 0.00
N PRO A 164 17.99 -43.77 0.04
CA PRO A 164 19.12 -44.68 0.22
C PRO A 164 19.95 -44.94 -1.06
N SER A 165 19.43 -44.67 -2.26
CA SER A 165 20.13 -45.00 -3.52
C SER A 165 20.38 -43.76 -4.40
N PRO A 166 21.57 -43.64 -5.03
CA PRO A 166 21.93 -42.46 -5.82
C PRO A 166 21.10 -42.32 -7.10
N VAL A 167 20.69 -43.45 -7.71
CA VAL A 167 19.83 -43.43 -8.92
C VAL A 167 18.46 -42.82 -8.58
N THR A 168 17.86 -43.25 -7.47
CA THR A 168 16.58 -42.67 -7.01
C THR A 168 16.72 -41.21 -6.60
N ILE A 169 17.87 -40.79 -6.04
CA ILE A 169 18.11 -39.38 -5.71
C ILE A 169 18.03 -38.51 -6.97
N VAL A 170 18.72 -38.91 -8.05
CA VAL A 170 18.76 -38.12 -9.29
C VAL A 170 17.38 -38.08 -9.95
N THR A 171 16.70 -39.23 -10.08
CA THR A 171 15.37 -39.27 -10.72
C THR A 171 14.33 -38.49 -9.92
N SER A 172 14.34 -38.61 -8.59
CA SER A 172 13.45 -37.88 -7.69
C SER A 172 13.73 -36.38 -7.70
N SER A 173 14.99 -35.97 -7.72
CA SER A 173 15.38 -34.56 -7.82
C SER A 173 14.93 -33.93 -9.15
N CYS A 174 15.12 -34.63 -10.27
CA CYS A 174 14.62 -34.20 -11.57
C CYS A 174 13.09 -34.09 -11.61
N SER A 175 12.38 -35.02 -10.97
CA SER A 175 10.91 -34.97 -10.88
C SER A 175 10.43 -33.77 -10.07
N VAL A 176 11.02 -33.50 -8.91
CA VAL A 176 10.70 -32.31 -8.09
C VAL A 176 10.95 -31.02 -8.88
N LEU A 177 12.10 -30.90 -9.55
CA LEU A 177 12.40 -29.72 -10.37
C LEU A 177 11.40 -29.55 -11.52
N SER A 178 11.03 -30.64 -12.19
CA SER A 178 10.05 -30.62 -13.28
C SER A 178 8.65 -30.18 -12.81
N ILE A 179 8.18 -30.67 -11.66
CA ILE A 179 6.87 -30.30 -11.10
C ILE A 179 6.86 -28.81 -10.77
N ASN A 180 7.89 -28.32 -10.07
CA ASN A 180 7.96 -26.92 -9.68
C ASN A 180 8.08 -25.99 -10.91
N LEU A 181 8.91 -26.34 -11.90
CA LEU A 181 8.99 -25.60 -13.17
C LEU A 181 7.63 -25.57 -13.89
N GLY A 182 6.89 -26.69 -13.86
CA GLY A 182 5.53 -26.75 -14.38
C GLY A 182 4.57 -25.80 -13.66
N VAL A 183 4.62 -25.73 -12.33
CA VAL A 183 3.79 -24.80 -11.54
C VAL A 183 4.13 -23.34 -11.88
N PHE A 184 5.40 -22.98 -11.97
CA PHE A 184 5.81 -21.64 -12.42
C PHE A 184 5.30 -21.34 -13.83
N GLY A 185 5.42 -22.29 -14.75
CA GLY A 185 4.90 -22.17 -16.11
C GLY A 185 3.38 -21.98 -16.15
N CYS A 186 2.63 -22.69 -15.31
CA CYS A 186 1.19 -22.54 -15.20
C CYS A 186 0.77 -21.16 -14.68
N LEU A 187 1.49 -20.60 -13.69
CA LEU A 187 1.19 -19.24 -13.20
C LEU A 187 1.34 -18.20 -14.31
N VAL A 188 2.41 -18.30 -15.10
CA VAL A 188 2.65 -17.40 -16.24
C VAL A 188 1.62 -17.63 -17.34
N TYR A 189 1.29 -18.89 -17.65
CA TYR A 189 0.31 -19.21 -18.69
C TYR A 189 -1.10 -18.75 -18.35
N LEU A 190 -1.48 -18.80 -17.07
CA LEU A 190 -2.79 -18.37 -16.57
C LEU A 190 -2.88 -16.88 -16.26
N ASP A 191 -1.81 -16.12 -16.51
CA ASP A 191 -1.73 -14.67 -16.25
C ASP A 191 -2.08 -14.33 -14.78
N ILE A 192 -1.54 -15.11 -13.83
CA ILE A 192 -1.74 -14.89 -12.41
C ILE A 192 -0.65 -13.95 -11.90
N ASP A 193 -1.06 -12.79 -11.39
CA ASP A 193 -0.16 -11.81 -10.77
C ASP A 193 0.58 -12.40 -9.57
N LEU A 194 1.87 -12.04 -9.45
CA LEU A 194 2.67 -12.43 -8.29
C LEU A 194 2.34 -11.51 -7.11
N ASP A 195 1.74 -12.12 -6.09
CA ASP A 195 1.26 -11.51 -4.87
C ASP A 195 1.60 -12.42 -3.66
N PRO A 196 1.42 -11.97 -2.41
CA PRO A 196 1.76 -12.78 -1.23
C PRO A 196 0.98 -14.10 -1.16
N ILE A 197 -0.23 -14.15 -1.74
CA ILE A 197 -1.06 -15.35 -1.77
C ILE A 197 -0.46 -16.36 -2.76
N SER A 198 -0.16 -15.95 -4.00
CA SER A 198 0.50 -16.81 -4.99
C SER A 198 1.93 -17.22 -4.59
N MET A 199 2.66 -16.37 -3.86
CA MET A 199 3.93 -16.76 -3.23
C MET A 199 3.72 -17.93 -2.25
N THR A 200 2.66 -17.89 -1.43
CA THR A 200 2.35 -18.97 -0.49
C THR A 200 1.95 -20.25 -1.21
N THR A 201 1.18 -20.16 -2.30
CA THR A 201 0.80 -21.34 -3.09
C THR A 201 2.02 -21.98 -3.78
N LEU A 202 2.99 -21.17 -4.22
CA LEU A 202 4.26 -21.66 -4.73
C LEU A 202 5.06 -22.44 -3.69
N LEU A 203 5.20 -21.90 -2.47
CA LEU A 203 5.91 -22.58 -1.39
C LEU A 203 5.20 -23.89 -0.98
N MET A 204 3.87 -23.88 -0.97
CA MET A 204 3.06 -25.06 -0.71
C MET A 204 3.27 -26.13 -1.81
N ALA A 205 3.31 -25.72 -3.09
CA ALA A 205 3.56 -26.62 -4.21
C ALA A 205 4.94 -27.29 -4.11
N ILE A 206 5.98 -26.55 -3.69
CA ILE A 206 7.32 -27.12 -3.43
C ILE A 206 7.23 -28.22 -2.37
N GLY A 207 6.58 -27.95 -1.24
CA GLY A 207 6.41 -28.92 -0.15
C GLY A 207 5.68 -30.20 -0.60
N PHE A 208 4.54 -30.05 -1.27
CA PHE A 208 3.78 -31.20 -1.76
C PHE A 208 4.52 -31.99 -2.85
N SER A 209 5.26 -31.32 -3.73
CA SER A 209 6.02 -32.02 -4.78
C SER A 209 7.04 -33.01 -4.19
N VAL A 210 7.70 -32.64 -3.09
CA VAL A 210 8.71 -33.48 -2.42
C VAL A 210 8.05 -34.60 -1.63
N ASP A 211 6.92 -34.31 -0.97
CA ASP A 211 6.12 -35.31 -0.25
C ASP A 211 5.70 -36.46 -1.17
N PHE A 212 5.09 -36.14 -2.33
CA PHE A 212 4.70 -37.15 -3.31
C PHE A 212 5.89 -37.98 -3.81
N VAL A 213 6.99 -37.32 -4.18
CA VAL A 213 8.17 -38.01 -4.71
C VAL A 213 8.83 -38.91 -3.67
N ALA A 214 8.91 -38.47 -2.40
CA ALA A 214 9.47 -39.27 -1.31
C ALA A 214 8.61 -40.51 -1.02
N HIS A 215 7.29 -40.36 -0.94
CA HIS A 215 6.37 -41.48 -0.74
C HIS A 215 6.45 -42.52 -1.86
N ILE A 216 6.45 -42.08 -3.12
CA ILE A 216 6.58 -42.97 -4.28
C ILE A 216 7.92 -43.71 -4.23
N THR A 217 9.02 -42.99 -3.98
CA THR A 217 10.37 -43.56 -3.95
C THR A 217 10.52 -44.61 -2.85
N TRP A 218 9.99 -44.33 -1.66
CA TRP A 218 10.06 -45.25 -0.51
C TRP A 218 9.30 -46.55 -0.75
N HIS A 219 8.06 -46.46 -1.24
CA HIS A 219 7.27 -47.66 -1.54
C HIS A 219 7.80 -48.43 -2.76
N TYR A 220 8.34 -47.72 -3.75
CA TYR A 220 9.06 -48.36 -4.85
C TYR A 220 10.25 -49.18 -4.34
N TYR A 221 11.02 -48.63 -3.40
CA TYR A 221 12.15 -49.33 -2.78
C TYR A 221 11.72 -50.55 -1.96
N LYS A 222 10.56 -50.49 -1.28
CA LYS A 222 9.99 -51.63 -0.54
C LYS A 222 9.30 -52.69 -1.41
N GLY A 223 9.01 -52.38 -2.68
CA GLY A 223 8.24 -53.25 -3.56
C GLY A 223 6.72 -53.19 -3.31
N ASP A 224 6.22 -52.21 -2.57
CA ASP A 224 4.81 -52.05 -2.18
C ASP A 224 4.01 -51.24 -3.21
N PHE A 225 4.07 -51.66 -4.48
CA PHE A 225 3.40 -50.97 -5.60
C PHE A 225 1.90 -50.71 -5.43
N PRO A 226 1.09 -51.62 -4.85
CA PRO A 226 -0.36 -51.40 -4.71
C PRO A 226 -0.71 -50.19 -3.84
N VAL A 227 0.11 -49.90 -2.82
CA VAL A 227 -0.13 -48.79 -1.88
C VAL A 227 0.07 -47.44 -2.56
N VAL A 228 1.09 -47.32 -3.42
CA VAL A 228 1.36 -46.09 -4.18
C VAL A 228 0.19 -45.74 -5.08
N VAL A 229 -0.31 -46.73 -5.84
CA VAL A 229 -1.43 -46.54 -6.76
C VAL A 229 -2.69 -46.14 -6.00
N LEU A 230 -2.95 -46.76 -4.85
CA LEU A 230 -4.11 -46.45 -4.01
C LEU A 230 -4.06 -45.01 -3.47
N VAL A 231 -2.93 -44.59 -2.90
CA VAL A 231 -2.79 -43.25 -2.31
C VAL A 231 -2.90 -42.16 -3.38
N ILE A 232 -2.26 -42.34 -4.54
CA ILE A 232 -2.35 -41.38 -5.65
C ILE A 232 -3.78 -41.28 -6.16
N PHE A 233 -4.44 -42.42 -6.44
CA PHE A 233 -5.79 -42.43 -6.98
C PHE A 233 -6.79 -41.82 -6.00
N LEU A 234 -6.73 -42.19 -4.73
CA LEU A 234 -7.59 -41.64 -3.69
C LEU A 234 -7.35 -40.13 -3.50
N GLY A 235 -6.08 -39.71 -3.47
CA GLY A 235 -5.69 -38.30 -3.37
C GLY A 235 -6.20 -37.47 -4.55
N MET A 236 -6.04 -37.96 -5.78
CA MET A 236 -6.56 -37.31 -6.98
C MET A 236 -8.09 -37.24 -6.98
N CYS A 237 -8.79 -38.31 -6.60
CA CYS A 237 -10.25 -38.30 -6.49
C CYS A 237 -10.74 -37.29 -5.44
N HIS A 238 -10.12 -37.26 -4.26
CA HIS A 238 -10.50 -36.31 -3.22
C HIS A 238 -10.20 -34.85 -3.64
N GLY A 239 -9.03 -34.58 -4.19
CA GLY A 239 -8.60 -33.25 -4.58
C GLY A 239 -9.37 -32.68 -5.78
N LEU A 240 -9.64 -33.50 -6.80
CA LEU A 240 -10.26 -33.04 -8.05
C LEU A 240 -11.78 -33.16 -8.10
N ILE A 241 -12.39 -34.02 -7.26
CA ILE A 241 -13.84 -34.29 -7.32
C ILE A 241 -14.52 -33.87 -6.01
N VAL A 242 -14.07 -34.40 -4.88
CA VAL A 242 -14.76 -34.17 -3.59
C VAL A 242 -14.63 -32.71 -3.15
N LEU A 243 -13.43 -32.14 -3.23
CA LEU A 243 -13.15 -30.79 -2.73
C LEU A 243 -13.89 -29.68 -3.52
N PRO A 244 -13.91 -29.68 -4.87
CA PRO A 244 -14.71 -28.72 -5.64
C PRO A 244 -16.22 -28.84 -5.38
N VAL A 245 -16.75 -30.05 -5.22
CA VAL A 245 -18.17 -30.27 -4.91
C VAL A 245 -18.52 -29.73 -3.53
N VAL A 246 -17.68 -29.99 -2.52
CA VAL A 246 -17.86 -29.45 -1.17
C VAL A 246 -17.78 -27.92 -1.19
N PHE A 247 -16.83 -27.34 -1.92
CA PHE A 247 -16.70 -25.88 -2.03
C PHE A 247 -17.86 -25.23 -2.80
N ALA A 248 -18.46 -25.91 -3.77
CA ALA A 248 -19.66 -25.45 -4.44
C ALA A 248 -20.92 -25.57 -3.55
N ALA A 249 -20.97 -26.56 -2.67
CA ALA A 249 -22.10 -26.80 -1.77
C ALA A 249 -22.08 -25.88 -0.52
N LEU A 250 -20.90 -25.43 -0.09
CA LEU A 250 -20.78 -24.47 1.00
C LEU A 250 -21.17 -23.07 0.52
N PRO A 251 -22.02 -22.33 1.25
CA PRO A 251 -22.42 -20.98 0.89
C PRO A 251 -21.28 -20.00 1.20
N PHE A 252 -20.21 -20.04 0.41
CA PHE A 252 -19.22 -18.98 0.42
C PHE A 252 -19.86 -17.73 -0.17
N LYS A 253 -20.09 -16.73 0.68
CA LYS A 253 -20.50 -15.40 0.23
C LYS A 253 -19.37 -14.89 -0.67
N LYS A 254 -19.59 -14.90 -1.99
CA LYS A 254 -18.64 -14.37 -2.96
C LYS A 254 -18.32 -12.94 -2.53
N ALA A 255 -17.07 -12.67 -2.16
CA ALA A 255 -16.63 -11.30 -1.97
C ALA A 255 -16.71 -10.64 -3.34
N THR A 256 -17.79 -9.91 -3.59
CA THR A 256 -17.89 -9.05 -4.77
C THR A 256 -16.83 -7.98 -4.62
N ILE A 257 -15.63 -8.23 -5.16
CA ILE A 257 -14.71 -7.15 -5.49
C ILE A 257 -15.39 -6.42 -6.64
N ASN A 258 -16.19 -5.41 -6.28
CA ASN A 258 -16.57 -4.39 -7.24
C ASN A 258 -15.24 -3.78 -7.70
N ASN A 259 -14.80 -4.15 -8.90
CA ASN A 259 -13.99 -3.26 -9.72
C ASN A 259 -14.87 -2.05 -10.04
N SER A 260 -15.10 -1.22 -9.03
CA SER A 260 -15.48 0.15 -9.24
C SER A 260 -14.29 0.75 -9.96
N LYS A 261 -14.37 0.80 -11.29
CA LYS A 261 -14.08 2.07 -11.96
C LYS A 261 -14.93 3.10 -11.22
N GLU A 262 -14.37 3.66 -10.17
CA GLU A 262 -14.93 4.77 -9.45
C GLU A 262 -15.02 5.87 -10.53
N LYS A 263 -16.23 6.05 -11.06
CA LYS A 263 -16.51 7.20 -11.92
C LYS A 263 -16.09 8.41 -11.09
N PRO A 264 -15.32 9.35 -11.66
CA PRO A 264 -14.88 10.51 -10.91
C PRO A 264 -16.11 11.15 -10.28
N HIS A 265 -16.14 11.24 -8.95
CA HIS A 265 -17.13 12.01 -8.25
C HIS A 265 -16.97 13.47 -8.70
N VAL A 266 -17.74 13.86 -9.72
CA VAL A 266 -17.96 15.25 -10.04
C VAL A 266 -18.70 15.81 -8.83
N LEU A 267 -17.98 16.52 -7.98
CA LEU A 267 -18.56 17.38 -6.95
C LEU A 267 -19.46 18.38 -7.67
N SER A 268 -20.77 18.14 -7.64
CA SER A 268 -21.74 19.16 -7.99
C SER A 268 -21.64 20.25 -6.92
N ILE A 269 -21.04 21.37 -7.29
CA ILE A 269 -21.09 22.62 -6.55
C ILE A 269 -22.57 22.93 -6.34
N VAL A 270 -23.02 22.83 -5.08
CA VAL A 270 -24.33 23.32 -4.67
C VAL A 270 -24.27 24.84 -4.80
N ASP A 271 -24.91 25.35 -5.84
CA ASP A 271 -25.13 26.76 -6.08
C ASP A 271 -26.06 27.28 -4.97
N VAL A 272 -25.49 28.00 -3.99
CA VAL A 272 -26.24 28.68 -2.94
C VAL A 272 -26.92 29.88 -3.58
N LYS A 273 -28.13 29.66 -4.12
CA LYS A 273 -28.97 30.74 -4.60
C LYS A 273 -29.64 31.43 -3.42
N HIS A 274 -29.06 32.56 -3.03
CA HIS A 274 -29.70 33.61 -2.25
C HIS A 274 -30.97 34.10 -2.98
N ASN A 275 -32.12 34.01 -2.32
CA ASN A 275 -33.33 34.83 -2.48
C ASN A 275 -34.23 34.44 -1.29
N GLY A 276 -34.50 35.27 -0.29
CA GLY A 276 -35.00 36.63 -0.40
C GLY A 276 -36.51 36.63 -0.13
N LEU A 277 -36.88 36.85 1.14
CA LEU A 277 -38.08 37.55 1.67
C LEU A 277 -39.50 37.19 1.18
N ARG A 278 -40.45 37.27 2.16
CA ARG A 278 -41.94 37.23 2.13
C ARG A 278 -42.53 35.84 2.37
N GLN A 279 -43.52 35.57 3.23
CA GLN A 279 -44.48 36.30 4.08
C GLN A 279 -44.99 35.26 5.11
N ALA A 280 -45.01 35.52 6.42
CA ALA A 280 -46.19 35.92 7.21
C ALA A 280 -47.57 35.35 6.75
N GLY A 281 -48.17 34.47 7.56
CA GLY A 281 -49.62 34.42 7.79
C GLY A 281 -50.38 33.17 7.34
N GLN A 282 -51.23 32.66 8.26
CA GLN A 282 -52.31 31.64 8.12
C GLN A 282 -51.81 30.18 8.16
N ALA A 283 -52.26 29.29 9.05
CA ALA A 283 -53.41 29.25 9.96
C ALA A 283 -53.05 28.56 11.29
#